data_AF-A0A9Q1ELW6-F1
#
_entry.id   AF-A0A9Q1ELW6-F1
#
_cell.length_a   1.000
_cell.length_b   1.000
_cell.length_c   1.000
_cell.angle_alpha   90.00
_cell.angle_beta   90.00
_cell.angle_gamma   90.00
#
_symmetry.space_group_name_H-M   'P 1'
#
loop_
_entity.id
_entity.type
_entity.pdbx_description
1 polymer ?
#
loop_
_entity_poly.entity_id
_entity_poly.type
_entity_poly.pdbx_seq_one_letter_code
_entity_poly.pdbx_strand_id
1 'polypeptide(L)'
;MECDILDILEQLGYNGPLLKEDVLVKTSESGLSSPEYINLCVWLTSRLKRLCGLEENLSADPGDIDGLQFEISGLLKELSCPYPTLVSGDVQRRLKNKDDCLKLILFLSSELQAAQVMQTKSLKESNGVQQTTAPPDLKLICRTLSLSESECLDPAQLCSTIETKINNILGKVPKEHIGKPVLKSSISGKQWEELEKINTVLSAEYECRRRMLIKRLDVTIQSFSWSERAKDQIDTMAKAYQPKRHSLKIKSSISLAHLLAAREDICNVVKTSSGSSREKSTCAINKILMGRVPDRGGRPSEIEAPPPEMPPWQKRQDGGGRGEGTKRQ
;
A
#
# COMPACT_ATOMS: atom_id res chain seq x y z
N MET A 1 17.05 11.26 15.06
CA MET A 1 15.97 12.23 14.78
C MET A 1 15.99 12.58 13.29
N GLU A 2 17.19 12.70 12.72
CA GLU A 2 17.47 13.04 11.33
C GLU A 2 16.90 12.02 10.34
N CYS A 3 17.15 10.73 10.53
CA CYS A 3 16.58 9.69 9.67
C CYS A 3 15.04 9.71 9.66
N ASP A 4 14.42 9.88 10.84
CA ASP A 4 12.96 9.96 10.94
C ASP A 4 12.41 11.19 10.21
N ILE A 5 13.08 12.33 10.31
CA ILE A 5 12.72 13.55 9.57
C ILE A 5 12.85 13.32 8.06
N LEU A 6 13.92 12.67 7.59
CA LEU A 6 14.12 12.39 6.17
C LEU A 6 13.01 11.48 5.61
N ASP A 7 12.68 10.41 6.32
CA ASP A 7 11.60 9.49 5.96
C ASP A 7 10.24 10.23 5.91
N ILE A 8 9.97 11.11 6.87
CA ILE A 8 8.75 11.91 6.92
C ILE A 8 8.70 12.91 5.75
N LEU A 9 9.79 13.62 5.46
CA LEU A 9 9.85 14.58 4.37
C LEU A 9 9.65 13.92 3.01
N GLU A 10 10.21 12.72 2.80
CA GLU A 10 9.98 11.93 1.59
C GLU A 10 8.50 11.52 1.49
N GLN A 11 7.89 11.05 2.59
CA GLN A 11 6.46 10.71 2.64
C GLN A 11 5.54 11.91 2.37
N LEU A 12 5.92 13.10 2.82
CA LEU A 12 5.19 14.35 2.58
C LEU A 12 5.38 14.90 1.15
N GLY A 13 6.26 14.28 0.35
CA GLY A 13 6.56 14.67 -1.03
C GLY A 13 7.39 15.95 -1.12
N TYR A 14 8.26 16.20 -0.14
CA TYR A 14 9.27 17.26 -0.24
C TYR A 14 10.34 16.84 -1.26
N ASN A 15 10.73 17.73 -2.17
CA ASN A 15 11.73 17.46 -3.21
C ASN A 15 12.94 18.41 -3.14
N GLY A 16 13.14 19.08 -1.99
CA GLY A 16 14.20 20.06 -1.83
C GLY A 16 15.54 19.47 -1.36
N PRO A 17 16.55 20.33 -1.19
CA PRO A 17 17.92 19.91 -0.91
C PRO A 17 18.12 19.25 0.47
N LEU A 18 17.19 19.49 1.41
CA LEU A 18 17.23 18.94 2.77
C LEU A 18 16.87 17.43 2.86
N LEU A 19 16.59 16.77 1.73
CA LEU A 19 16.47 15.30 1.68
C LEU A 19 17.82 14.57 1.83
N LYS A 20 18.94 15.29 1.75
CA LYS A 20 20.27 14.73 1.99
C LYS A 20 20.63 14.93 3.45
N GLU A 21 21.02 13.86 4.14
CA GLU A 21 21.38 13.88 5.57
C GLU A 21 22.45 14.94 5.89
N ASP A 22 23.53 14.99 5.11
CA ASP A 22 24.62 15.98 5.30
C ASP A 22 24.12 17.43 5.21
N VAL A 23 23.16 17.69 4.32
CA VAL A 23 22.58 19.02 4.11
C VAL A 23 21.63 19.36 5.24
N LEU A 24 20.79 18.41 5.67
CA LEU A 24 19.88 18.59 6.79
C LEU A 24 20.62 18.90 8.08
N VAL A 25 21.70 18.16 8.37
CA VAL A 25 22.52 18.38 9.57
C VAL A 25 23.16 19.77 9.54
N LYS A 26 23.82 20.12 8.44
CA LYS A 26 24.51 21.41 8.29
C LYS A 26 23.57 22.62 8.33
N THR A 27 22.40 22.50 7.71
CA THR A 27 21.39 23.56 7.72
C THR A 27 20.72 23.68 9.08
N SER A 28 20.52 22.57 9.80
CA SER A 28 19.97 22.57 11.17
C SER A 28 20.96 23.13 12.20
N GLU A 29 22.27 22.99 11.99
CA GLU A 29 23.31 23.67 12.78
C GLU A 29 23.33 25.18 12.54
N SER A 30 23.01 25.60 11.31
CA SER A 30 22.95 27.02 10.92
C SER A 30 21.60 27.66 11.25
N GLY A 31 20.56 26.87 11.54
CA GLY A 31 19.22 27.29 11.94
C GLY A 31 18.63 28.37 11.02
N LEU A 32 18.10 29.44 11.61
CA LEU A 32 17.51 30.58 10.89
C LEU A 32 18.52 31.42 10.09
N SER A 33 19.83 31.13 10.16
CA SER A 33 20.82 31.78 9.29
C SER A 33 20.96 31.08 7.93
N SER A 34 20.40 29.87 7.76
CA SER A 34 20.38 29.17 6.48
C SER A 34 19.08 29.46 5.71
N PRO A 35 19.16 29.95 4.46
CA PRO A 35 17.98 30.18 3.65
C PRO A 35 17.27 28.86 3.29
N GLU A 36 18.00 27.75 3.16
CA GLU A 36 17.42 26.43 2.90
C GLU A 36 16.58 25.92 4.07
N TYR A 37 17.00 26.19 5.31
CA TYR A 37 16.23 25.87 6.51
C TYR A 37 14.92 26.67 6.58
N ILE A 38 14.99 27.99 6.36
CA ILE A 38 13.81 28.87 6.31
C ILE A 38 12.83 28.40 5.23
N ASN A 39 13.33 28.09 4.03
CA ASN A 39 12.51 27.61 2.92
C ASN A 39 11.76 26.31 3.25
N LEU A 40 12.38 25.40 4.00
CA LEU A 40 11.69 24.19 4.47
C LEU A 40 10.57 24.53 5.46
N CYS A 41 10.84 25.39 6.45
CA CYS A 41 9.81 25.82 7.40
C CYS A 41 8.63 26.51 6.69
N VAL A 42 8.89 27.42 5.76
CA VAL A 42 7.86 28.09 4.95
C VAL A 42 7.06 27.07 4.12
N TRP A 43 7.74 26.08 3.54
CA TRP A 43 7.08 25.01 2.78
C TRP A 43 6.16 24.14 3.65
N LEU A 44 6.58 23.81 4.88
CA LEU A 44 5.77 23.04 5.83
C LEU A 44 4.56 23.86 6.29
N THR A 45 4.77 25.12 6.68
CA THR A 45 3.72 26.02 7.17
C THR A 45 2.68 26.34 6.09
N SER A 46 3.11 26.63 4.86
CA SER A 46 2.18 26.88 3.75
C SER A 46 1.26 25.68 3.45
N ARG A 47 1.77 24.46 3.61
CA ARG A 47 0.97 23.24 3.51
C ARG A 47 0.02 23.08 4.69
N LEU A 48 0.50 23.29 5.92
CA LEU A 48 -0.31 23.24 7.14
C LEU A 48 -1.46 24.23 7.09
N LYS A 49 -1.21 25.48 6.66
CA LYS A 49 -2.26 26.50 6.54
C LYS A 49 -3.41 26.08 5.64
N ARG A 50 -3.12 25.44 4.50
CA ARG A 50 -4.16 24.93 3.58
C ARG A 50 -5.02 23.84 4.20
N LEU A 51 -4.51 23.13 5.21
CA LEU A 51 -5.21 22.00 5.82
C LEU A 51 -5.88 22.36 7.15
N CYS A 52 -5.25 23.23 7.94
CA CYS A 52 -5.68 23.59 9.30
C CYS A 52 -6.30 24.99 9.42
N GLY A 53 -6.28 25.80 8.35
CA GLY A 53 -6.87 27.15 8.36
C GLY A 53 -6.13 28.15 9.24
N LEU A 54 -4.81 28.02 9.36
CA LEU A 54 -3.97 28.84 10.24
C LEU A 54 -3.99 30.32 9.87
N GLU A 55 -3.99 31.19 10.89
CA GLU A 55 -3.90 32.64 10.74
C GLU A 55 -2.45 33.06 10.46
N GLU A 56 -1.50 32.48 11.21
CA GLU A 56 -0.09 32.82 11.13
C GLU A 56 0.58 32.29 9.86
N ASN A 57 1.55 33.06 9.34
CA ASN A 57 2.32 32.71 8.15
C ASN A 57 3.79 32.98 8.38
N LEU A 58 4.63 32.13 7.80
CA LEU A 58 6.07 32.40 7.73
C LEU A 58 6.35 33.16 6.42
N SER A 59 6.93 34.36 6.54
CA SER A 59 7.48 35.11 5.43
C SER A 59 8.95 34.71 5.21
N ALA A 60 9.39 34.61 3.96
CA ALA A 60 10.77 34.24 3.61
C ALA A 60 11.63 35.49 3.37
N ASP A 61 11.45 36.54 4.17
CA ASP A 61 12.13 37.81 3.94
C ASP A 61 13.61 37.71 4.34
N PRO A 62 14.59 37.86 3.40
CA PRO A 62 16.00 37.48 3.61
C PRO A 62 16.82 38.31 4.60
N GLY A 63 16.20 39.07 5.50
CA GLY A 63 16.89 39.97 6.41
C GLY A 63 16.21 40.21 7.76
N ASP A 64 15.02 39.66 7.99
CA ASP A 64 14.25 39.86 9.22
C ASP A 64 14.18 38.56 10.05
N ILE A 65 15.32 38.18 10.63
CA ILE A 65 15.41 36.99 11.50
C ILE A 65 14.55 37.17 12.77
N ASP A 66 14.47 38.40 13.27
CA ASP A 66 13.71 38.73 14.47
C ASP A 66 12.21 38.60 14.22
N GLY A 67 11.70 39.18 13.12
CA GLY A 67 10.32 39.00 12.67
C GLY A 67 9.96 37.54 12.45
N LEU A 68 10.83 36.78 11.76
CA LEU A 68 10.61 35.35 11.54
C LEU A 68 10.54 34.53 12.84
N GLN A 69 11.34 34.88 13.86
CA GLN A 69 11.24 34.23 15.17
C GLN A 69 9.89 34.51 15.86
N PHE A 70 9.35 35.72 15.71
CA PHE A 70 8.02 36.06 16.23
C PHE A 70 6.91 35.30 15.48
N GLU A 71 6.97 35.24 14.14
CA GLU A 71 6.03 34.47 13.32
C GLU A 71 6.06 32.98 13.69
N ILE A 72 7.25 32.38 13.84
CA ILE A 72 7.40 30.99 14.29
C ILE A 72 6.82 30.83 15.71
N SER A 73 7.06 31.77 16.62
CA SER A 73 6.48 31.68 17.96
C SER A 73 4.96 31.84 17.97
N GLY A 74 4.37 32.63 17.07
CA GLY A 74 2.92 32.74 16.89
C GLY A 74 2.35 31.42 16.39
N LEU A 75 2.93 30.90 15.31
CA LEU A 75 2.56 29.61 14.70
C LEU A 75 2.62 28.46 15.71
N LEU A 76 3.70 28.36 16.50
CA LEU A 76 3.86 27.30 17.49
C LEU A 76 2.85 27.41 18.64
N LYS A 77 2.40 28.62 19.00
CA LYS A 77 1.33 28.81 19.98
C LYS A 77 -0.02 28.41 19.40
N GLU A 78 -0.31 28.82 18.16
CA GLU A 78 -1.53 28.46 17.44
C GLU A 78 -1.66 26.93 17.30
N LEU A 79 -0.57 26.26 16.95
CA LEU A 79 -0.48 24.79 16.85
C LEU A 79 -0.36 24.08 18.20
N SER A 80 -0.37 24.80 19.33
CA SER A 80 -0.24 24.21 20.68
C SER A 80 0.99 23.30 20.84
N CYS A 81 2.16 23.76 20.38
CA CYS A 81 3.39 23.00 20.39
C CYS A 81 3.77 22.54 21.81
N PRO A 82 4.04 21.23 22.02
CA PRO A 82 4.27 20.68 23.35
C PRO A 82 5.71 20.91 23.86
N TYR A 83 6.62 21.38 23.01
CA TYR A 83 8.03 21.54 23.36
C TYR A 83 8.27 22.87 24.11
N PRO A 84 8.57 22.84 25.42
CA PRO A 84 8.74 24.07 26.20
C PRO A 84 9.95 24.87 25.73
N THR A 85 10.98 24.21 25.18
CA THR A 85 12.19 24.84 24.63
C THR A 85 11.91 25.71 23.41
N LEU A 86 10.80 25.46 22.69
CA LEU A 86 10.42 26.21 21.49
C LEU A 86 9.36 27.28 21.78
N VAL A 87 8.59 27.15 22.87
CA VAL A 87 7.44 28.03 23.18
C VAL A 87 7.68 28.95 24.37
N SER A 88 8.52 28.54 25.32
CA SER A 88 8.75 29.26 26.58
C SER A 88 10.15 29.91 26.63
N GLY A 89 10.29 30.96 27.44
CA GLY A 89 11.56 31.69 27.60
C GLY A 89 11.80 32.79 26.55
N ASP A 90 13.02 33.31 26.50
CA ASP A 90 13.41 34.40 25.61
C ASP A 90 13.41 33.95 24.14
N VAL A 91 12.63 34.63 23.29
CA VAL A 91 12.46 34.32 21.86
C VAL A 91 13.82 34.31 21.14
N GLN A 92 14.69 35.25 21.49
CA GLN A 92 16.02 35.45 20.93
C GLN A 92 17.02 34.33 21.25
N ARG A 93 16.67 33.42 22.16
CA ARG A 93 17.51 32.27 22.53
C ARG A 93 17.04 30.95 21.93
N ARG A 94 15.87 30.93 21.29
CA ARG A 94 15.29 29.73 20.69
C ARG A 94 15.94 29.43 19.34
N LEU A 95 15.89 28.16 18.92
CA LEU A 95 16.39 27.70 17.61
C LEU A 95 17.89 28.01 17.35
N LYS A 96 18.69 28.15 18.41
CA LYS A 96 20.15 28.31 18.32
C LYS A 96 20.91 26.98 18.29
N ASN A 97 20.30 25.93 18.83
CA ASN A 97 20.89 24.60 18.87
C ASN A 97 20.36 23.76 17.71
N LYS A 98 21.22 22.87 17.19
CA LYS A 98 20.83 21.86 16.19
C LYS A 98 19.61 21.05 16.63
N ASP A 99 19.59 20.61 17.89
CA ASP A 99 18.51 19.79 18.44
C ASP A 99 17.15 20.51 18.49
N ASP A 100 17.14 21.80 18.81
CA ASP A 100 15.91 22.61 18.82
C ASP A 100 15.39 22.85 17.38
N CYS A 101 16.30 23.02 16.42
CA CYS A 101 15.95 23.13 15.00
C CYS A 101 15.35 21.83 14.46
N LEU A 102 15.95 20.68 14.79
CA LEU A 102 15.41 19.37 14.40
C LEU A 102 14.05 19.09 15.05
N LYS A 103 13.86 19.45 16.33
CA LYS A 103 12.55 19.35 17.00
C LYS A 103 11.48 20.19 16.31
N LEU A 104 11.81 21.40 15.84
CA LEU A 104 10.89 22.24 15.09
C LEU A 104 10.46 21.56 13.78
N ILE A 105 11.42 21.08 12.99
CA ILE A 105 11.13 20.39 11.72
C ILE A 105 10.28 19.15 11.99
N LEU A 106 10.65 18.34 12.99
CA LEU A 106 9.92 17.13 13.35
C LEU A 106 8.48 17.45 13.73
N PHE A 107 8.26 18.45 14.58
CA PHE A 107 6.93 18.88 15.00
C PHE A 107 6.07 19.35 13.82
N LEU A 108 6.56 20.28 13.01
CA LEU A 108 5.82 20.79 11.85
C LEU A 108 5.50 19.68 10.84
N SER A 109 6.43 18.76 10.64
CA SER A 109 6.24 17.63 9.73
C SER A 109 5.22 16.62 10.28
N SER A 110 5.26 16.32 11.58
CA SER A 110 4.29 15.41 12.21
C SER A 110 2.89 16.00 12.24
N GLU A 111 2.75 17.30 12.52
CA GLU A 111 1.45 18.00 12.47
C GLU A 111 0.88 17.99 11.05
N LEU A 112 1.73 18.16 10.04
CA LEU A 112 1.30 18.12 8.66
C LEU A 112 0.79 16.72 8.27
N GLN A 113 1.49 15.66 8.70
CA GLN A 113 1.03 14.29 8.52
C GLN A 113 -0.32 14.05 9.22
N ALA A 114 -0.46 14.52 10.47
CA ALA A 114 -1.71 14.40 11.23
C ALA A 114 -2.87 15.12 10.51
N ALA A 115 -2.65 16.36 10.05
CA ALA A 115 -3.63 17.13 9.30
C ALA A 115 -4.08 16.42 8.01
N GLN A 116 -3.16 15.81 7.25
CA GLN A 116 -3.49 15.02 6.06
C GLN A 116 -4.34 13.77 6.39
N VAL A 117 -4.03 13.10 7.51
CA VAL A 117 -4.81 11.95 7.98
C VAL A 117 -6.22 12.38 8.38
N MET A 118 -6.37 13.51 9.08
CA MET A 118 -7.67 14.03 9.49
C MET A 118 -8.52 14.44 8.27
N GLN A 119 -7.93 15.11 7.28
CA GLN A 119 -8.62 15.46 6.04
C GLN A 119 -9.09 14.20 5.27
N THR A 120 -8.22 13.19 5.13
CA THR A 120 -8.59 11.94 4.45
C THR A 120 -9.61 11.11 5.21
N LYS A 121 -9.71 11.26 6.54
CA LYS A 121 -10.79 10.68 7.35
C LYS A 121 -12.11 11.42 7.14
N SER A 122 -12.09 12.76 7.20
CA SER A 122 -13.28 13.60 6.96
C SER A 122 -13.83 13.41 5.54
N LEU A 123 -12.99 13.29 4.51
CA LEU A 123 -13.41 12.97 3.14
C LEU A 123 -14.11 11.60 3.03
N LYS A 124 -13.71 10.61 3.83
CA LYS A 124 -14.37 9.30 3.87
C LYS A 124 -15.71 9.35 4.59
N GLU A 125 -15.83 10.19 5.61
CA GLU A 125 -17.07 10.41 6.37
C GLU A 125 -18.07 11.34 5.62
N SER A 126 -17.57 12.26 4.78
CA SER A 126 -18.35 13.23 4.00
C SER A 126 -18.68 12.79 2.57
N ASN A 127 -18.36 11.54 2.19
CA ASN A 127 -18.80 10.91 0.93
C ASN A 127 -20.34 10.80 0.76
N GLY A 128 -21.14 11.42 1.64
CA GLY A 128 -22.56 11.68 1.42
C GLY A 128 -22.86 12.86 0.50
N VAL A 129 -21.98 13.87 0.36
CA VAL A 129 -22.26 15.07 -0.46
C VAL A 129 -20.97 15.69 -1.03
N GLN A 130 -20.58 15.33 -2.26
CA GLN A 130 -19.67 16.15 -3.05
C GLN A 130 -20.30 16.48 -4.42
N GLN A 131 -20.20 17.76 -4.76
CA GLN A 131 -20.60 18.34 -6.04
C GLN A 131 -20.03 17.54 -7.22
N THR A 132 -20.94 17.12 -8.09
CA THR A 132 -20.74 16.24 -9.24
C THR A 132 -19.97 16.93 -10.36
N THR A 133 -18.64 17.04 -10.22
CA THR A 133 -17.79 17.05 -11.42
C THR A 133 -17.74 15.63 -11.97
N ALA A 134 -18.03 15.45 -13.27
CA ALA A 134 -18.02 14.12 -13.89
C ALA A 134 -16.67 13.43 -13.62
N PRO A 135 -16.66 12.14 -13.19
CA PRO A 135 -15.44 11.43 -12.86
C PRO A 135 -14.40 11.52 -13.99
N PRO A 136 -13.10 11.64 -13.68
CA PRO A 136 -12.05 11.74 -14.71
C PRO A 136 -12.10 10.60 -15.73
N ASP A 137 -12.49 9.41 -15.29
CA ASP A 137 -12.66 8.22 -16.14
C ASP A 137 -13.76 8.41 -17.19
N LEU A 138 -14.84 9.09 -16.82
CA LEU A 138 -15.95 9.36 -17.74
C LEU A 138 -15.54 10.35 -18.83
N LYS A 139 -14.76 11.39 -18.46
CA LYS A 139 -14.16 12.31 -19.44
C LYS A 139 -13.21 11.58 -20.39
N LEU A 140 -12.41 10.65 -19.88
CA LEU A 140 -11.52 9.82 -20.69
C LEU A 140 -12.31 8.93 -21.67
N ILE A 141 -13.41 8.32 -21.23
CA ILE A 141 -14.30 7.53 -22.09
C ILE A 141 -14.89 8.40 -23.20
N CYS A 142 -15.42 9.58 -22.88
CA CYS A 142 -15.98 10.51 -23.86
C CYS A 142 -14.94 10.92 -24.91
N ARG A 143 -13.72 11.27 -24.49
CA ARG A 143 -12.61 11.60 -25.41
C ARG A 143 -12.22 10.43 -26.30
N THR A 144 -12.07 9.24 -25.70
CA THR A 144 -11.71 8.02 -26.44
C THR A 144 -12.76 7.67 -27.47
N LEU A 145 -14.03 7.80 -27.09
CA LEU A 145 -15.16 7.60 -27.99
C LEU A 145 -15.41 8.80 -28.90
N SER A 146 -14.62 9.89 -28.85
CA SER A 146 -14.87 11.12 -29.64
C SER A 146 -16.33 11.60 -29.52
N LEU A 147 -16.87 11.59 -28.30
CA LEU A 147 -18.17 12.19 -27.98
C LEU A 147 -17.96 13.67 -27.65
N SER A 148 -18.86 14.54 -28.10
CA SER A 148 -18.82 15.94 -27.69
C SER A 148 -18.96 16.03 -26.18
N GLU A 149 -18.01 16.71 -25.52
CA GLU A 149 -18.13 17.14 -24.12
C GLU A 149 -19.27 18.17 -24.06
N SER A 150 -20.53 17.72 -24.12
CA SER A 150 -21.67 18.60 -23.89
C SER A 150 -21.84 18.74 -22.40
N GLU A 151 -21.52 19.93 -21.90
CA GLU A 151 -21.92 20.39 -20.58
C GLU A 151 -23.44 20.20 -20.47
N CYS A 152 -23.89 19.51 -19.42
CA CYS A 152 -25.31 19.27 -19.11
C CYS A 152 -26.05 18.24 -19.97
N LEU A 153 -25.53 17.02 -20.09
CA LEU A 153 -26.38 15.85 -20.38
C LEU A 153 -26.71 15.12 -19.09
N ASP A 154 -28.00 14.80 -18.92
CA ASP A 154 -28.50 13.86 -17.92
C ASP A 154 -27.66 12.55 -17.95
N PRO A 155 -27.17 12.04 -16.79
CA PRO A 155 -26.33 10.83 -16.74
C PRO A 155 -26.90 9.64 -17.53
N ALA A 156 -28.22 9.47 -17.56
CA ALA A 156 -28.85 8.39 -18.32
C ALA A 156 -28.70 8.57 -19.84
N GLN A 157 -28.84 9.80 -20.35
CA GLN A 157 -28.64 10.12 -21.77
C GLN A 157 -27.18 9.97 -22.20
N LEU A 158 -26.25 10.31 -21.30
CA LEU A 158 -24.83 10.11 -21.57
C LEU A 158 -24.48 8.62 -21.65
N CYS A 159 -24.99 7.81 -20.71
CA CYS A 159 -24.80 6.36 -20.73
C CYS A 159 -25.39 5.71 -21.99
N SER A 160 -26.58 6.12 -22.43
CA SER A 160 -27.18 5.59 -23.67
C SER A 160 -26.38 5.98 -24.91
N THR A 161 -25.85 7.20 -24.95
CA THR A 161 -24.96 7.66 -26.04
C THR A 161 -23.65 6.87 -26.08
N ILE A 162 -23.07 6.58 -24.91
CA ILE A 162 -21.89 5.72 -24.79
C ILE A 162 -22.20 4.30 -25.27
N GLU A 163 -23.30 3.71 -24.81
CA GLU A 163 -23.73 2.35 -25.17
C GLU A 163 -23.96 2.21 -26.67
N THR A 164 -24.68 3.13 -27.29
CA THR A 164 -24.93 3.11 -28.75
C THR A 164 -23.64 3.19 -29.56
N LYS A 165 -22.69 4.04 -29.15
CA LYS A 165 -21.39 4.15 -29.84
C LYS A 165 -20.53 2.91 -29.66
N ILE A 166 -20.50 2.32 -28.46
CA ILE A 166 -19.81 1.06 -28.19
C ILE A 166 -20.41 -0.07 -29.05
N ASN A 167 -21.74 -0.19 -29.12
CA ASN A 167 -22.40 -1.21 -29.94
C ASN A 167 -22.10 -1.05 -31.44
N ASN A 168 -22.03 0.19 -31.94
CA ASN A 168 -21.64 0.46 -33.33
C ASN A 168 -20.19 0.01 -33.60
N ILE A 169 -19.25 0.35 -32.71
CA ILE A 169 -17.85 -0.08 -32.83
C ILE A 169 -17.75 -1.61 -32.76
N LEU A 170 -18.47 -2.24 -31.82
CA LEU A 170 -18.47 -3.68 -31.64
C LEU A 170 -19.00 -4.40 -32.88
N GLY A 171 -19.97 -3.82 -33.60
CA GLY A 171 -20.48 -4.35 -34.86
C GLY A 171 -19.46 -4.38 -36.00
N LYS A 172 -18.40 -3.56 -35.94
CA LYS A 172 -17.31 -3.53 -36.94
C LYS A 172 -16.21 -4.55 -36.66
N VAL A 173 -16.26 -5.20 -35.51
CA VAL A 173 -15.22 -6.10 -35.01
C VAL A 173 -15.73 -7.55 -35.06
N PRO A 174 -14.86 -8.57 -35.27
CA PRO A 174 -15.28 -9.97 -35.25
C PRO A 174 -15.99 -10.35 -33.95
N LYS A 175 -17.01 -11.22 -34.03
CA LYS A 175 -17.84 -11.64 -32.89
C LYS A 175 -17.05 -12.25 -31.72
N GLU A 176 -15.87 -12.79 -31.97
CA GLU A 176 -15.03 -13.44 -30.95
C GLU A 176 -14.00 -12.51 -30.30
N HIS A 177 -13.92 -11.25 -30.72
CA HIS A 177 -12.83 -10.36 -30.30
C HIS A 177 -12.83 -10.01 -28.80
N ILE A 178 -14.00 -9.87 -28.18
CA ILE A 178 -14.13 -9.49 -26.75
C ILE A 178 -14.37 -10.70 -25.84
N GLY A 179 -14.74 -11.86 -26.40
CA GLY A 179 -15.17 -13.02 -25.61
C GLY A 179 -16.50 -12.83 -24.90
N LYS A 180 -17.05 -13.93 -24.35
CA LYS A 180 -18.34 -13.92 -23.65
C LYS A 180 -18.16 -13.46 -22.20
N PRO A 181 -19.11 -12.71 -21.63
CA PRO A 181 -19.07 -12.35 -20.22
C PRO A 181 -19.16 -13.59 -19.33
N VAL A 182 -18.43 -13.60 -18.20
CA VAL A 182 -18.54 -14.67 -17.19
C VAL A 182 -19.92 -14.62 -16.54
N LEU A 183 -20.36 -13.42 -16.15
CA LEU A 183 -21.65 -13.21 -15.54
C LEU A 183 -22.72 -13.08 -16.62
N LYS A 184 -23.59 -14.09 -16.72
CA LYS A 184 -24.65 -14.16 -17.75
C LYS A 184 -26.03 -13.75 -17.22
N SER A 185 -26.23 -13.83 -15.91
CA SER A 185 -27.50 -13.50 -15.26
C SER A 185 -27.57 -12.02 -14.87
N SER A 186 -28.74 -11.41 -15.03
CA SER A 186 -29.03 -10.11 -14.43
C SER A 186 -29.06 -10.22 -12.90
N ILE A 187 -28.36 -9.33 -12.22
CA ILE A 187 -28.34 -9.25 -10.76
C ILE A 187 -29.48 -8.33 -10.29
N SER A 188 -30.32 -8.82 -9.38
CA SER A 188 -31.37 -8.01 -8.73
C SER A 188 -30.79 -7.05 -7.67
N GLY A 189 -31.53 -6.01 -7.28
CA GLY A 189 -31.06 -5.05 -6.26
C GLY A 189 -30.60 -5.71 -4.95
N LYS A 190 -31.34 -6.69 -4.43
CA LYS A 190 -30.95 -7.45 -3.23
C LYS A 190 -29.67 -8.25 -3.42
N GLN A 191 -29.47 -8.82 -4.61
CA GLN A 191 -28.24 -9.57 -4.92
C GLN A 191 -27.04 -8.64 -5.08
N TRP A 192 -27.24 -7.41 -5.56
CA TRP A 192 -26.19 -6.38 -5.61
C TRP A 192 -25.70 -6.02 -4.21
N GLU A 193 -26.62 -5.79 -3.28
CA GLU A 193 -26.28 -5.52 -1.88
C GLU A 193 -25.48 -6.67 -1.27
N GLU A 194 -25.89 -7.91 -1.52
CA GLU A 194 -25.19 -9.08 -0.99
C GLU A 194 -23.81 -9.27 -1.63
N LEU A 195 -23.71 -9.03 -2.94
CA LEU A 195 -22.45 -9.10 -3.67
C LEU A 195 -21.46 -8.02 -3.18
N GLU A 196 -21.94 -6.84 -2.83
CA GLU A 196 -21.11 -5.78 -2.26
C GLU A 196 -20.58 -6.14 -0.87
N LYS A 197 -21.39 -6.79 -0.03
CA LYS A 197 -20.92 -7.35 1.25
C LYS A 197 -19.83 -8.40 1.03
N ILE A 198 -20.04 -9.34 0.10
CA ILE A 198 -19.04 -10.36 -0.25
C ILE A 198 -17.75 -9.70 -0.72
N ASN A 199 -17.83 -8.73 -1.63
CA ASN A 199 -16.67 -8.01 -2.14
C ASN A 199 -15.93 -7.26 -1.02
N THR A 200 -16.65 -6.70 -0.06
CA THR A 200 -16.07 -6.02 1.11
C THR A 200 -15.26 -6.98 1.98
N VAL A 201 -15.84 -8.14 2.32
CA VAL A 201 -15.17 -9.17 3.12
C VAL A 201 -13.94 -9.71 2.40
N LEU A 202 -14.07 -10.07 1.11
CA LEU A 202 -12.95 -10.56 0.31
C LEU A 202 -11.86 -9.50 0.16
N SER A 203 -12.22 -8.24 -0.08
CA SER A 203 -11.26 -7.15 -0.20
C SER A 203 -10.46 -6.95 1.09
N ALA A 204 -11.10 -7.03 2.25
CA ALA A 204 -10.43 -6.93 3.54
C ALA A 204 -9.45 -8.12 3.76
N GLU A 205 -9.86 -9.33 3.39
CA GLU A 205 -9.02 -10.52 3.49
C GLU A 205 -7.81 -10.45 2.53
N TYR A 206 -8.02 -10.03 1.29
CA TYR A 206 -6.96 -9.79 0.31
C TYR A 206 -5.99 -8.70 0.76
N GLU A 207 -6.51 -7.62 1.36
CA GLU A 207 -5.69 -6.55 1.91
C GLU A 207 -4.79 -7.08 3.05
N CYS A 208 -5.33 -7.92 3.93
CA CYS A 208 -4.57 -8.60 4.97
C CYS A 208 -3.45 -9.47 4.40
N ARG A 209 -3.76 -10.32 3.40
CA ARG A 209 -2.75 -11.15 2.71
C ARG A 209 -1.66 -10.30 2.03
N ARG A 210 -2.04 -9.22 1.35
CA ARG A 210 -1.07 -8.31 0.71
C ARG A 210 -0.16 -7.64 1.74
N ARG A 211 -0.70 -7.18 2.86
CA ARG A 211 0.09 -6.62 3.97
C ARG A 211 1.11 -7.64 4.49
N MET A 212 0.67 -8.89 4.70
CA MET A 212 1.56 -9.97 5.15
C MET A 212 2.67 -10.24 4.12
N LEU A 213 2.35 -10.36 2.84
CA LEU A 213 3.33 -10.61 1.79
C LEU A 213 4.33 -9.47 1.63
N ILE A 214 3.87 -8.22 1.70
CA ILE A 214 4.72 -7.04 1.67
C ILE A 214 5.64 -7.02 2.90
N LYS A 215 5.12 -7.30 4.09
CA LYS A 215 5.95 -7.38 5.30
C LYS A 215 6.95 -8.52 5.23
N ARG A 216 6.56 -9.68 4.68
CA ARG A 216 7.47 -10.81 4.44
C ARG A 216 8.60 -10.41 3.49
N LEU A 217 8.28 -9.66 2.43
CA LEU A 217 9.29 -9.09 1.54
C LEU A 217 10.23 -8.14 2.29
N ASP A 218 9.69 -7.21 3.08
CA ASP A 218 10.49 -6.28 3.90
C ASP A 218 11.48 -7.03 4.80
N VAL A 219 11.00 -8.03 5.55
CA VAL A 219 11.82 -8.83 6.47
C VAL A 219 12.85 -9.68 5.71
N THR A 220 12.51 -10.17 4.51
CA THR A 220 13.44 -10.93 3.67
C THR A 220 14.58 -10.03 3.16
N ILE A 221 14.29 -8.78 2.81
CA ILE A 221 15.34 -7.83 2.42
C ILE A 221 16.19 -7.44 3.64
N GLN A 222 15.54 -7.24 4.80
CA GLN A 222 16.25 -6.96 6.05
C GLN A 222 17.18 -8.10 6.47
N SER A 223 16.83 -9.37 6.24
CA SER A 223 17.71 -10.47 6.65
C SER A 223 19.03 -10.50 5.87
N PHE A 224 19.11 -9.89 4.68
CA PHE A 224 20.36 -9.78 3.95
C PHE A 224 21.39 -8.93 4.70
N SER A 225 20.98 -7.91 5.46
CA SER A 225 21.88 -7.05 6.24
C SER A 225 22.58 -7.76 7.40
N TRP A 226 22.20 -9.02 7.70
CA TRP A 226 22.84 -9.82 8.74
C TRP A 226 24.17 -10.41 8.31
N SER A 227 24.44 -10.48 7.00
CA SER A 227 25.74 -10.91 6.48
C SER A 227 26.72 -9.74 6.43
N GLU A 228 27.98 -9.94 6.85
CA GLU A 228 29.01 -8.90 6.82
C GLU A 228 29.21 -8.32 5.42
N ARG A 229 29.23 -9.19 4.40
CA ARG A 229 29.37 -8.79 2.99
C ARG A 229 28.25 -7.88 2.49
N ALA A 230 27.04 -8.03 3.02
CA ALA A 230 25.90 -7.23 2.58
C ALA A 230 25.79 -5.89 3.30
N LYS A 231 26.44 -5.72 4.46
CA LYS A 231 26.47 -4.43 5.18
C LYS A 231 27.05 -3.32 4.32
N ASP A 232 28.11 -3.62 3.57
CA ASP A 232 28.76 -2.68 2.65
C ASP A 232 27.92 -2.38 1.38
N GLN A 233 26.78 -3.06 1.20
CA GLN A 233 25.91 -2.93 0.02
C GLN A 233 24.48 -2.52 0.39
N ILE A 234 24.23 -2.13 1.65
CA ILE A 234 22.89 -1.75 2.14
C ILE A 234 22.30 -0.63 1.29
N ASP A 235 23.07 0.41 1.01
CA ASP A 235 22.60 1.57 0.24
C ASP A 235 22.22 1.17 -1.20
N THR A 236 23.03 0.31 -1.83
CA THR A 236 22.74 -0.24 -3.17
C THR A 236 21.44 -1.05 -3.15
N MET A 237 21.26 -1.90 -2.13
CA MET A 237 20.05 -2.70 -1.96
C MET A 237 18.82 -1.83 -1.70
N ALA A 238 18.93 -0.82 -0.84
CA ALA A 238 17.86 0.13 -0.54
C ALA A 238 17.46 0.92 -1.80
N LYS A 239 18.43 1.41 -2.57
CA LYS A 239 18.20 2.13 -3.84
C LYS A 239 17.44 1.29 -4.86
N ALA A 240 17.68 -0.02 -4.91
CA ALA A 240 16.95 -0.93 -5.79
C ALA A 240 15.58 -1.34 -5.24
N TYR A 241 15.45 -1.48 -3.91
CA TYR A 241 14.26 -2.00 -3.26
C TYR A 241 13.19 -0.95 -3.01
N GLN A 242 13.56 0.22 -2.47
CA GLN A 242 12.61 1.22 -2.01
C GLN A 242 11.63 1.67 -3.10
N PRO A 243 12.06 1.96 -4.36
CA PRO A 243 11.10 2.34 -5.41
C PRO A 243 10.05 1.25 -5.68
N LYS A 244 10.47 -0.03 -5.67
CA LYS A 244 9.56 -1.17 -5.84
C LYS A 244 8.63 -1.27 -4.63
N ARG A 245 9.15 -1.11 -3.42
CA ARG A 245 8.38 -1.18 -2.19
C ARG A 245 7.28 -0.12 -2.13
N HIS A 246 7.57 1.11 -2.55
CA HIS A 246 6.59 2.20 -2.64
C HIS A 246 5.52 1.97 -3.72
N SER A 247 5.86 1.27 -4.79
CA SER A 247 4.88 0.90 -5.83
C SER A 247 3.86 -0.16 -5.39
N LEU A 248 4.18 -0.94 -4.34
CA LEU A 248 3.33 -2.02 -3.84
C LEU A 248 2.17 -1.47 -3.00
N LYS A 249 0.97 -1.51 -3.56
CA LYS A 249 -0.26 -1.12 -2.85
C LYS A 249 -0.73 -2.25 -1.92
N ILE A 250 -1.34 -1.90 -0.79
CA ILE A 250 -1.97 -2.86 0.12
C ILE A 250 -3.42 -3.13 -0.34
N LYS A 251 -4.14 -2.09 -0.77
CA LYS A 251 -5.52 -2.20 -1.24
C LYS A 251 -5.63 -2.94 -2.57
N SER A 252 -6.66 -3.77 -2.69
CA SER A 252 -7.05 -4.39 -3.96
C SER A 252 -7.48 -3.31 -4.97
N SER A 253 -7.12 -3.51 -6.24
CA SER A 253 -7.65 -2.73 -7.35
C SER A 253 -8.92 -3.34 -7.94
N ILE A 254 -9.30 -4.54 -7.48
CA ILE A 254 -10.46 -5.27 -7.98
C ILE A 254 -11.72 -4.71 -7.31
N SER A 255 -12.75 -4.47 -8.12
CA SER A 255 -14.05 -3.94 -7.70
C SER A 255 -15.18 -4.71 -8.40
N LEU A 256 -16.44 -4.46 -8.01
CA LEU A 256 -17.61 -5.04 -8.67
C LEU A 256 -17.67 -4.73 -10.18
N ALA A 257 -17.15 -3.60 -10.61
CA ALA A 257 -17.04 -3.27 -12.03
C ALA A 257 -16.15 -4.27 -12.79
N HIS A 258 -15.10 -4.79 -12.16
CA HIS A 258 -14.24 -5.81 -12.76
C HIS A 258 -14.96 -7.16 -12.90
N LEU A 259 -15.91 -7.48 -12.03
CA LEU A 259 -16.75 -8.67 -12.18
C LEU A 259 -17.62 -8.57 -13.44
N LEU A 260 -18.23 -7.40 -13.66
CA LEU A 260 -19.05 -7.15 -14.86
C LEU A 260 -18.22 -7.15 -16.15
N ALA A 261 -16.98 -6.67 -16.08
CA ALA A 261 -16.07 -6.65 -17.22
C ALA A 261 -15.44 -8.03 -17.52
N ALA A 262 -15.45 -8.97 -16.58
CA ALA A 262 -14.78 -10.26 -16.70
C ALA A 262 -15.34 -11.13 -17.82
N ARG A 263 -14.45 -11.78 -18.57
CA ARG A 263 -14.76 -12.66 -19.71
C ARG A 263 -14.40 -14.11 -19.40
N GLU A 264 -14.98 -15.06 -20.14
CA GLU A 264 -14.82 -16.50 -19.87
C GLU A 264 -13.35 -16.97 -19.87
N ASP A 265 -12.44 -16.21 -20.49
CA ASP A 265 -11.00 -16.47 -20.45
C ASP A 265 -10.40 -16.40 -19.04
N ILE A 266 -10.97 -15.60 -18.12
CA ILE A 266 -10.49 -15.53 -16.73
C ILE A 266 -10.71 -16.86 -15.98
N CYS A 267 -11.64 -17.69 -16.44
CA CYS A 267 -11.89 -19.02 -15.87
C CYS A 267 -10.80 -20.02 -16.28
N ASN A 268 -9.96 -19.70 -17.26
CA ASN A 268 -8.85 -20.54 -17.67
C ASN A 268 -7.68 -20.39 -16.69
N VAL A 269 -7.56 -21.33 -15.75
CA VAL A 269 -6.45 -21.36 -14.79
C VAL A 269 -5.18 -21.86 -15.49
N VAL A 270 -4.33 -20.92 -15.90
CA VAL A 270 -3.00 -21.25 -16.43
C VAL A 270 -2.11 -21.75 -15.29
N LYS A 271 -1.48 -22.91 -15.47
CA LYS A 271 -0.53 -23.45 -14.49
C LYS A 271 0.60 -22.46 -14.24
N THR A 272 0.95 -22.23 -12.98
CA THR A 272 2.08 -21.39 -12.57
C THR A 272 3.42 -21.92 -13.06
N SER A 273 3.49 -23.21 -13.40
CA SER A 273 4.66 -23.87 -14.02
C SER A 273 4.71 -23.74 -15.55
N SER A 274 3.76 -23.04 -16.18
CA SER A 274 3.72 -22.82 -17.63
C SER A 274 4.98 -22.10 -18.15
N GLY A 275 5.33 -22.37 -19.41
CA GLY A 275 6.49 -21.75 -20.07
C GLY A 275 6.48 -20.22 -19.99
N SER A 276 5.33 -19.59 -20.23
CA SER A 276 5.17 -18.13 -20.16
C SER A 276 5.36 -17.56 -18.74
N SER A 277 4.96 -18.31 -17.70
CA SER A 277 5.20 -17.91 -16.30
C SER A 277 6.67 -18.10 -15.91
N ARG A 278 7.30 -19.16 -16.45
CA ARG A 278 8.73 -19.44 -16.25
C ARG A 278 9.61 -18.41 -16.94
N GLU A 279 9.29 -17.99 -18.15
CA GLU A 279 10.02 -16.94 -18.89
C GLU A 279 10.20 -15.68 -18.04
N LYS A 280 9.11 -15.21 -17.41
CA LYS A 280 9.11 -14.04 -16.53
C LYS A 280 9.84 -14.24 -15.20
N SER A 281 10.07 -15.48 -14.79
CA SER A 281 10.81 -15.85 -13.57
C SER A 281 12.18 -16.45 -13.87
N THR A 282 12.63 -16.42 -15.14
CA THR A 282 13.98 -16.83 -15.49
C THR A 282 14.97 -15.81 -14.94
N CYS A 283 15.94 -16.28 -14.15
CA CYS A 283 17.05 -15.48 -13.69
C CYS A 283 18.34 -16.28 -13.90
N ALA A 284 19.48 -15.59 -13.88
CA ALA A 284 20.78 -16.24 -14.04
C ALA A 284 20.99 -17.38 -13.03
N ILE A 285 20.44 -17.25 -11.83
CA ILE A 285 20.50 -18.26 -10.75
C ILE A 285 19.68 -19.51 -11.12
N ASN A 286 18.47 -19.33 -11.67
CA ASN A 286 17.59 -20.43 -12.07
C ASN A 286 18.09 -21.21 -13.30
N LYS A 287 19.18 -20.76 -13.95
CA LYS A 287 19.83 -21.43 -15.08
C LYS A 287 21.07 -22.23 -14.66
N ILE A 288 21.51 -22.11 -13.42
CA ILE A 288 22.64 -22.88 -12.91
C ILE A 288 22.15 -24.29 -12.63
N LEU A 289 22.72 -25.28 -13.33
CA LEU A 289 22.52 -26.68 -13.01
C LEU A 289 23.11 -26.92 -11.62
N MET A 290 22.24 -27.05 -10.62
CA MET A 290 22.67 -27.47 -9.29
C MET A 290 23.40 -28.81 -9.44
N GLY A 291 24.61 -28.92 -8.89
CA GLY A 291 25.39 -30.16 -8.90
C GLY A 291 24.65 -31.29 -8.18
N ARG A 292 25.32 -32.42 -7.96
CA ARG A 292 24.71 -33.59 -7.29
C ARG A 292 24.19 -33.18 -5.90
N VAL A 293 22.88 -32.96 -5.77
CA VAL A 293 22.23 -32.64 -4.51
C VAL A 293 22.23 -33.92 -3.67
N PRO A 294 22.84 -33.93 -2.47
CA PRO A 294 22.79 -35.08 -1.58
C PRO A 294 21.33 -35.42 -1.29
N ASP A 295 21.01 -36.72 -1.24
CA ASP A 295 19.66 -37.14 -0.89
C ASP A 295 19.30 -36.59 0.50
N ARG A 296 18.17 -35.89 0.58
CA ARG A 296 17.68 -35.28 1.83
C ARG A 296 16.71 -36.20 2.55
N GLY A 297 16.51 -37.43 2.06
CA GLY A 297 15.59 -38.40 2.61
C GLY A 297 14.13 -37.93 2.53
N GLY A 298 13.25 -38.62 3.26
CA GLY A 298 11.83 -38.28 3.32
C GLY A 298 11.01 -38.82 2.14
N ARG A 299 11.56 -39.76 1.36
CA ARG A 299 10.74 -40.49 0.40
C ARG A 299 9.72 -41.31 1.19
N PRO A 300 8.43 -41.27 0.83
CA PRO A 300 7.42 -42.10 1.49
C PRO A 300 7.74 -43.61 1.46
N SER A 301 8.56 -44.06 0.50
CA SER A 301 9.06 -45.43 0.40
C SER A 301 10.22 -45.77 1.34
N GLU A 302 10.90 -44.77 1.90
CA GLU A 302 12.04 -44.92 2.84
C GLU A 302 11.62 -44.71 4.29
N ILE A 303 10.41 -44.19 4.52
CA ILE A 303 9.82 -44.04 5.85
C ILE A 303 9.19 -45.38 6.23
N GLU A 304 9.77 -46.04 7.23
CA GLU A 304 9.16 -47.22 7.82
C GLU A 304 7.78 -46.84 8.36
N ALA A 305 6.75 -47.58 7.94
CA ALA A 305 5.39 -47.33 8.42
C ALA A 305 5.41 -47.47 9.95
N PRO A 306 4.79 -46.53 10.69
CA PRO A 306 4.73 -46.65 12.14
C PRO A 306 4.12 -48.01 12.50
N PRO A 307 4.64 -48.69 13.52
CA PRO A 307 4.11 -49.98 13.93
C PRO A 307 2.61 -49.83 14.18
N PRO A 308 1.78 -50.77 13.72
CA PRO A 308 0.33 -50.68 13.89
C PRO A 308 0.00 -50.58 15.37
N GLU A 309 -0.50 -49.42 15.80
CA GLU A 309 -0.87 -49.15 17.21
C GLU A 309 -2.01 -50.04 17.72
N MET A 310 -2.72 -50.70 16.80
CA MET A 310 -3.80 -51.61 17.11
C MET A 310 -3.50 -53.02 16.59
N PRO A 311 -3.76 -54.08 17.37
CA PRO A 311 -3.72 -55.45 16.88
C PRO A 311 -4.63 -55.57 15.64
N PRO A 312 -4.26 -56.41 14.65
CA PRO A 312 -5.11 -56.66 13.50
C PRO A 312 -6.50 -57.10 13.99
N TRP A 313 -7.54 -56.46 13.46
CA TRP A 313 -8.93 -56.75 13.80
C TRP A 313 -9.23 -58.23 13.54
N GLN A 314 -9.17 -59.05 14.58
CA GLN A 314 -9.62 -60.44 14.51
C GLN A 314 -11.15 -60.44 14.63
N LYS A 315 -11.80 -61.02 13.61
CA LYS A 315 -13.23 -61.29 13.63
C LYS A 315 -13.52 -62.15 14.87
N ARG A 316 -14.41 -61.69 15.75
CA ARG A 316 -14.86 -62.50 16.90
C ARG A 316 -15.41 -63.82 16.35
N GLN A 317 -14.94 -64.94 16.89
CA GLN A 317 -15.49 -66.25 16.55
C GLN A 317 -16.93 -66.30 17.06
N ASP A 318 -17.89 -66.22 16.15
CA ASP A 318 -19.27 -66.60 16.42
C ASP A 318 -19.37 -68.12 16.35
N GLY A 319 -19.55 -68.76 17.51
CA GLY A 319 -20.26 -70.04 17.60
C GLY A 319 -19.53 -71.21 18.26
N GLY A 320 -20.19 -71.77 19.28
CA GLY A 320 -20.02 -73.14 19.78
C GLY A 320 -19.61 -73.16 21.25
N GLY A 321 -20.46 -73.41 22.25
CA GLY A 321 -21.64 -74.26 22.27
C GLY A 321 -21.36 -75.50 23.10
N ARG A 322 -22.02 -75.58 24.26
CA ARG A 322 -22.32 -76.77 25.07
C ARG A 322 -21.17 -77.47 25.81
N GLY A 323 -21.42 -77.71 27.09
CA GLY A 323 -20.56 -78.49 27.97
C GLY A 323 -20.81 -79.99 27.86
N GLU A 324 -19.84 -80.72 28.40
CA GLU A 324 -19.84 -82.05 29.02
C GLU A 324 -18.34 -82.29 29.28
N GLY A 325 -17.86 -82.53 30.50
CA GLY A 325 -18.19 -83.68 31.30
C GLY A 325 -17.13 -84.77 31.11
N THR A 326 -16.25 -84.90 32.10
CA THR A 326 -15.68 -86.19 32.59
C THR A 326 -14.23 -86.59 32.20
N LYS A 327 -13.38 -86.49 33.25
CA LYS A 327 -12.32 -87.37 33.79
C LYS A 327 -11.31 -88.14 32.91
N ARG A 328 -10.03 -88.00 33.34
CA ARG A 328 -9.03 -89.05 33.70
C ARG A 328 -9.41 -90.48 33.24
N GLN A 329 -8.62 -91.13 32.40
CA GLN A 329 -7.34 -91.80 32.69
C GLN A 329 -6.62 -92.11 31.37
#